data_AF-Q5RCR7-F1
#
_entry.id   AF-Q5RCR7-F1
#
_cell.length_a   1.000
_cell.length_b   1.000
_cell.length_c   1.000
_cell.angle_alpha   90.00
_cell.angle_beta   90.00
_cell.angle_gamma   90.00
#
_symmetry.space_group_name_H-M   'P 1'
#
loop_
_entity.id
_entity.type
_entity.pdbx_description
1 polymer ?
#
loop_
_entity_poly.entity_id
_entity_poly.type
_entity_poly.pdbx_seq_one_letter_code
_entity_poly.pdbx_strand_id
1 'polypeptide(L)'
;MLYQISEEVSRSELRCFKFLLQEEISKCKLDDDMNLLDIFIEMEKRVILGKGKLDILKRVCAQINKSLLKIINDYEEFSRERRSSLEGSPDEFSNGEELCGVMTISDSPREQDSESQTLDKVYQMKSKPRGYCLIINNHNFAKAREKVPKLHSIRDRNGTHLDAGALTTTFEELHFEIKPHNDCTVEQIYEILKIYQLMDHSNMDCFICCILSHGDKGIIYGTDGQEAPIYELTSQFTGLKCPFSCWKTQSVFYSGLSGG
;
A
#
# COMPACT_ATOMS: atom_id res chain seq x y z
N MET A 1 -6.31 7.33 1.76
CA MET A 1 -7.18 8.52 1.74
C MET A 1 -6.36 9.81 1.65
N LEU A 2 -5.57 10.19 2.67
CA LEU A 2 -4.84 11.48 2.68
C LEU A 2 -3.86 11.64 1.51
N TYR A 3 -3.12 10.58 1.16
CA TYR A 3 -2.24 10.58 -0.02
C TYR A 3 -3.00 10.83 -1.33
N GLN A 4 -4.17 10.19 -1.51
CA GLN A 4 -5.01 10.37 -2.70
C GLN A 4 -5.54 11.81 -2.81
N ILE A 5 -5.95 12.41 -1.68
CA ILE A 5 -6.34 13.83 -1.64
C ILE A 5 -5.15 14.73 -2.02
N SER A 6 -3.91 14.36 -1.67
CA SER A 6 -2.72 15.12 -2.05
C SER A 6 -2.35 15.05 -3.53
N GLU A 7 -2.75 14.01 -4.25
CA GLU A 7 -2.53 13.91 -5.70
C GLU A 7 -3.64 14.58 -6.52
N GLU A 8 -4.87 14.60 -6.02
CA GLU A 8 -6.01 15.21 -6.72
C GLU A 8 -6.10 16.74 -6.57
N VAL A 9 -5.33 17.32 -5.63
CA VAL A 9 -5.33 18.78 -5.36
C VAL A 9 -4.32 19.52 -6.24
N SER A 10 -4.82 20.47 -7.03
CA SER A 10 -3.98 21.38 -7.84
C SER A 10 -3.26 22.43 -6.98
N ARG A 11 -2.22 23.08 -7.54
CA ARG A 11 -1.48 24.15 -6.84
C ARG A 11 -2.34 25.35 -6.41
N SER A 12 -3.39 25.66 -7.18
CA SER A 12 -4.36 26.72 -6.84
C SER A 12 -5.27 26.29 -5.69
N GLU A 13 -5.75 25.04 -5.71
CA GLU A 13 -6.56 24.46 -4.64
C GLU A 13 -5.76 24.31 -3.34
N LEU A 14 -4.46 24.00 -3.43
CA LEU A 14 -3.54 23.96 -2.29
C LEU A 14 -3.41 25.33 -1.59
N ARG A 15 -3.40 26.43 -2.35
CA ARG A 15 -3.38 27.79 -1.75
C ARG A 15 -4.68 28.09 -1.02
N CYS A 16 -5.83 27.74 -1.60
CA CYS A 16 -7.13 27.84 -0.93
C CYS A 16 -7.17 26.95 0.33
N PHE A 17 -6.60 25.75 0.25
CA PHE A 17 -6.48 24.81 1.36
C PHE A 17 -5.67 25.40 2.52
N LYS A 18 -4.52 26.01 2.23
CA LYS A 18 -3.69 26.72 3.23
C LYS A 18 -4.46 27.87 3.87
N PHE A 19 -5.15 28.68 3.07
CA PHE A 19 -5.92 29.83 3.57
C PHE A 19 -7.06 29.41 4.52
N LEU A 20 -7.87 28.44 4.11
CA LEU A 20 -9.00 27.96 4.92
C LEU A 20 -8.56 27.28 6.22
N LEU A 21 -7.43 26.57 6.20
CA LEU A 21 -6.85 25.99 7.41
C LEU A 21 -6.23 27.03 8.33
N GLN A 22 -5.76 28.16 7.81
CA GLN A 22 -5.21 29.25 8.62
C GLN A 22 -6.31 29.93 9.45
N GLU A 23 -7.54 29.99 8.93
CA GLU A 23 -8.71 30.54 9.62
C GLU A 23 -9.22 29.59 10.72
N GLU A 24 -9.25 28.28 10.45
CA GLU A 24 -9.71 27.25 11.39
C GLU A 24 -8.63 26.84 12.43
N ILE A 25 -7.34 27.04 12.12
CA ILE A 25 -6.22 26.69 13.01
C ILE A 25 -5.40 27.92 13.35
N SER A 26 -5.82 28.63 14.41
CA SER A 26 -5.28 29.93 14.85
C SER A 26 -3.80 29.93 15.30
N LYS A 27 -3.06 28.82 15.12
CA LYS A 27 -1.65 28.64 15.52
C LYS A 27 -0.80 27.89 14.47
N CYS A 28 -1.29 27.63 13.26
CA CYS A 28 -0.47 26.99 12.23
C CYS A 28 0.35 28.05 11.48
N LYS A 29 1.65 28.11 11.75
CA LYS A 29 2.61 28.64 10.76
C LYS A 29 2.70 27.60 9.64
N LEU A 30 1.74 27.64 8.72
CA LEU A 30 1.85 26.90 7.46
C LEU A 30 2.93 27.60 6.66
N ASP A 31 4.08 26.95 6.50
CA ASP A 31 5.17 27.49 5.71
C ASP A 31 4.77 27.50 4.22
N ASP A 32 5.23 28.49 3.47
CA ASP A 32 4.84 28.65 2.06
C ASP A 32 5.32 27.46 1.21
N ASP A 33 6.37 26.77 1.65
CA ASP A 33 6.99 25.63 0.99
C ASP A 33 6.40 24.26 1.37
N MET A 34 5.43 24.19 2.30
CA MET A 34 4.82 22.92 2.69
C MET A 34 3.92 22.34 1.60
N ASN A 35 4.09 21.04 1.31
CA ASN A 35 3.20 20.27 0.44
C ASN A 35 1.94 19.83 1.21
N LEU A 36 0.88 19.41 0.50
CA LEU A 36 -0.39 19.03 1.15
C LEU A 36 -0.23 17.88 2.16
N LEU A 37 0.69 16.96 1.90
CA LEU A 37 0.97 15.84 2.80
C LEU A 37 1.65 16.31 4.10
N ASP A 38 2.54 17.29 4.02
CA ASP A 38 3.17 17.90 5.21
C ASP A 38 2.12 18.60 6.07
N ILE A 39 1.14 19.25 5.43
CA ILE A 39 -0.01 19.87 6.11
C ILE A 39 -0.85 18.79 6.81
N PHE A 40 -1.12 17.64 6.17
CA PHE A 40 -1.86 16.55 6.81
C PHE A 40 -1.12 15.94 8.00
N ILE A 41 0.20 15.77 7.89
CA ILE A 41 1.04 15.30 9.00
C ILE A 41 0.97 16.29 10.16
N GLU A 42 1.02 17.59 9.88
CA GLU A 42 0.93 18.64 10.89
C GLU A 42 -0.47 18.69 11.55
N MET A 43 -1.54 18.46 10.78
CA MET A 43 -2.90 18.33 11.29
C MET A 43 -3.06 17.09 12.18
N GLU A 44 -2.40 15.97 11.84
CA GLU A 44 -2.41 14.74 12.64
C GLU A 44 -1.64 14.92 13.95
N LYS A 45 -0.46 15.53 13.91
CA LYS A 45 0.33 15.89 15.12
C LYS A 45 -0.46 16.75 16.10
N ARG A 46 -1.33 17.62 15.60
CA ARG A 46 -2.17 18.51 16.40
C ARG A 46 -3.49 17.87 16.86
N VAL A 47 -3.71 16.58 16.55
CA VAL A 47 -4.92 15.82 16.89
C VAL A 47 -6.19 16.42 16.26
N ILE A 48 -6.01 17.23 15.21
CA ILE A 48 -7.09 17.81 14.38
C ILE A 48 -7.59 16.75 13.40
N LEU A 49 -6.68 15.89 12.95
CA LEU A 49 -6.92 14.80 12.03
C LEU A 49 -6.63 13.46 12.74
N GLY A 50 -7.55 12.50 12.64
CA GLY A 50 -7.36 11.19 13.26
C GLY A 50 -8.48 10.22 12.95
N LYS A 51 -8.41 9.01 13.53
CA LYS A 51 -9.41 7.95 13.32
C LYS A 51 -10.78 8.40 13.86
N GLY A 52 -11.63 8.92 12.97
CA GLY A 52 -12.97 9.43 13.29
C GLY A 52 -13.07 10.94 13.51
N LYS A 53 -11.98 11.70 13.36
CA LYS A 53 -11.98 13.18 13.39
C LYS A 53 -11.59 13.71 12.02
N LEU A 54 -12.59 13.80 11.14
CA LEU A 54 -12.43 14.24 9.74
C LEU A 54 -13.28 15.47 9.42
N ASP A 55 -14.02 16.02 10.39
CA ASP A 55 -15.02 17.07 10.15
C ASP A 55 -14.41 18.36 9.59
N ILE A 56 -13.23 18.74 10.09
CA ILE A 56 -12.48 19.91 9.62
C ILE A 56 -11.95 19.65 8.21
N LEU A 57 -11.39 18.46 7.95
CA LEU A 57 -10.92 18.08 6.62
C LEU A 57 -12.07 18.07 5.60
N LYS A 58 -13.24 17.51 5.96
CA LYS A 58 -14.43 17.51 5.11
C LYS A 58 -14.93 18.90 4.80
N ARG A 59 -14.96 19.79 5.80
CA ARG A 59 -15.40 21.18 5.62
C ARG A 59 -14.51 21.91 4.63
N VAL A 60 -13.19 21.79 4.80
CA VAL A 60 -12.20 22.42 3.91
C VAL A 60 -12.26 21.81 2.51
N CYS A 61 -12.31 20.47 2.39
CA CYS A 61 -12.45 19.80 1.10
C CYS A 61 -13.76 20.15 0.38
N ALA A 62 -14.89 20.28 1.10
CA ALA A 62 -16.18 20.67 0.53
C ALA A 62 -16.17 22.09 -0.04
N GLN A 63 -15.37 23.00 0.54
CA GLN A 63 -15.23 24.37 0.06
C GLN A 63 -14.32 24.49 -1.17
N ILE A 64 -13.42 23.52 -1.36
CA ILE A 64 -12.43 23.53 -2.45
C ILE A 64 -12.94 22.76 -3.66
N ASN A 65 -13.35 21.50 -3.45
CA ASN A 65 -13.78 20.64 -4.54
C ASN A 65 -14.65 19.48 -4.06
N LYS A 66 -15.82 19.30 -4.70
CA LYS A 66 -16.78 18.24 -4.39
C LYS A 66 -16.23 16.84 -4.65
N SER A 67 -15.24 16.67 -5.55
CA SER A 67 -14.60 15.35 -5.77
C SER A 67 -13.78 14.90 -4.56
N LEU A 68 -13.10 15.83 -3.88
CA LEU A 68 -12.31 15.54 -2.67
C LEU A 68 -13.20 15.10 -1.50
N LEU A 69 -14.41 15.69 -1.41
CA LEU A 69 -15.41 15.28 -0.43
C LEU A 69 -15.88 13.83 -0.67
N LYS A 70 -15.96 13.42 -1.94
CA LYS A 70 -16.32 12.04 -2.31
C LYS A 70 -15.29 11.04 -1.78
N ILE A 71 -14.00 11.32 -1.94
CA ILE A 71 -12.90 10.46 -1.43
C ILE A 71 -12.99 10.27 0.09
N ILE A 72 -13.35 11.32 0.84
CA ILE A 72 -13.48 11.25 2.30
C ILE A 72 -14.74 10.47 2.71
N ASN A 73 -15.85 10.69 2.01
CA ASN A 73 -17.11 9.98 2.27
C ASN A 73 -16.98 8.48 1.95
N ASP A 74 -16.35 8.13 0.83
CA ASP A 74 -16.09 6.74 0.43
C ASP A 74 -15.23 6.02 1.49
N TYR A 75 -14.25 6.72 2.09
CA TYR A 75 -13.45 6.19 3.19
C TYR A 75 -14.25 6.02 4.49
N GLU A 76 -15.15 6.95 4.81
CA GLU A 76 -15.97 6.86 6.02
C GLU A 76 -17.05 5.80 5.95
N GLU A 77 -17.74 5.68 4.81
CA GLU A 77 -18.75 4.66 4.55
C GLU A 77 -18.11 3.27 4.72
N PHE A 78 -16.93 3.07 4.13
CA PHE A 78 -16.14 1.86 4.31
C PHE A 78 -15.71 1.60 5.76
N SER A 79 -15.45 2.66 6.54
CA SER A 79 -15.12 2.55 7.97
C SER A 79 -16.35 2.29 8.87
N ARG A 80 -17.55 2.61 8.38
CA ARG A 80 -18.84 2.46 9.07
C ARG A 80 -19.48 1.10 8.76
N GLU A 81 -19.36 0.60 7.54
CA GLU A 81 -19.76 -0.76 7.16
C GLU A 81 -19.04 -1.80 8.04
N ARG A 82 -17.73 -1.64 8.30
CA ARG A 82 -17.00 -2.50 9.25
C ARG A 82 -17.46 -2.41 10.70
N ARG A 83 -18.13 -1.33 11.10
CA ARG A 83 -18.68 -1.16 12.46
C ARG A 83 -20.14 -1.64 12.56
N SER A 84 -20.90 -1.55 11.46
CA SER A 84 -22.28 -2.00 11.37
C SER A 84 -22.42 -3.52 11.29
N SER A 85 -21.37 -4.27 10.95
CA SER A 85 -21.39 -5.74 10.98
C SER A 85 -21.29 -6.34 12.39
N LEU A 86 -21.20 -5.51 13.45
CA LEU A 86 -21.04 -5.96 14.84
C LEU A 86 -22.21 -5.58 15.76
N GLU A 87 -23.22 -4.85 15.31
CA GLU A 87 -24.38 -4.49 16.15
C GLU A 87 -25.71 -4.54 15.36
N GLY A 88 -26.51 -5.58 15.64
CA GLY A 88 -27.88 -5.82 15.17
C GLY A 88 -28.06 -7.29 14.78
N SER A 89 -28.79 -8.17 15.48
CA SER A 89 -29.98 -8.01 16.34
C SER A 89 -30.23 -9.30 17.21
N PRO A 90 -31.21 -9.33 18.14
CA PRO A 90 -31.15 -10.06 19.42
C PRO A 90 -31.83 -11.46 19.51
N ASP A 91 -31.36 -12.21 20.52
CA ASP A 91 -31.96 -13.28 21.36
C ASP A 91 -32.45 -14.62 20.76
N GLU A 92 -31.70 -15.72 21.00
CA GLU A 92 -32.01 -16.80 21.96
C GLU A 92 -31.10 -18.06 21.79
N PHE A 93 -30.43 -18.45 22.88
CA PHE A 93 -29.87 -19.75 23.30
C PHE A 93 -29.53 -20.89 22.29
N SER A 94 -28.27 -21.34 22.27
CA SER A 94 -27.80 -22.63 22.83
C SER A 94 -26.48 -23.15 22.20
N ASN A 95 -25.41 -23.13 23.01
CA ASN A 95 -24.25 -24.04 23.16
C ASN A 95 -23.51 -24.69 21.98
N GLY A 96 -22.17 -24.50 22.02
CA GLY A 96 -21.10 -25.38 21.50
C GLY A 96 -20.23 -24.72 20.43
N GLU A 97 -19.31 -23.79 20.76
CA GLU A 97 -17.86 -24.00 21.07
C GLU A 97 -17.11 -24.84 19.99
N GLU A 98 -15.93 -24.48 19.46
CA GLU A 98 -14.82 -23.77 20.10
C GLU A 98 -13.79 -23.21 19.08
N LEU A 99 -13.02 -22.25 19.60
CA LEU A 99 -12.00 -21.35 19.05
C LEU A 99 -10.58 -21.98 19.12
N CYS A 100 -9.60 -21.42 18.40
CA CYS A 100 -8.18 -21.56 18.75
C CYS A 100 -7.45 -20.22 18.47
N GLY A 101 -6.82 -19.52 19.41
CA GLY A 101 -6.72 -19.71 20.85
C GLY A 101 -6.10 -18.45 21.48
N VAL A 102 -6.79 -17.87 22.45
CA VAL A 102 -6.22 -16.96 23.46
C VAL A 102 -6.16 -17.81 24.72
N MET A 103 -4.95 -18.12 25.23
CA MET A 103 -4.83 -18.73 26.55
C MET A 103 -4.90 -17.64 27.62
N THR A 104 -5.85 -17.82 28.54
CA THR A 104 -6.00 -17.13 29.81
C THR A 104 -5.27 -17.89 30.92
N ILE A 105 -4.76 -17.18 31.94
CA ILE A 105 -4.74 -17.62 33.35
C ILE A 105 -4.98 -16.38 34.25
N SER A 106 -5.76 -16.59 35.31
CA SER A 106 -6.50 -15.68 36.21
C SER A 106 -5.73 -14.85 37.28
N ASP A 107 -6.40 -13.75 37.72
CA ASP A 107 -6.55 -13.04 39.03
C ASP A 107 -5.57 -13.32 40.21
N SER A 108 -5.08 -12.40 41.08
CA SER A 108 -5.39 -11.04 41.61
C SER A 108 -4.31 -10.68 42.70
N PRO A 109 -4.28 -9.57 43.49
CA PRO A 109 -4.29 -8.10 43.26
C PRO A 109 -3.02 -7.36 43.80
N ARG A 110 -2.86 -6.07 43.43
CA ARG A 110 -1.84 -5.06 43.87
C ARG A 110 -0.45 -5.26 43.21
N GLU A 111 0.33 -4.27 42.80
CA GLU A 111 0.51 -2.85 43.14
C GLU A 111 0.74 -1.99 41.88
N GLN A 112 0.67 -0.67 42.05
CA GLN A 112 1.02 0.33 41.05
C GLN A 112 2.44 0.08 40.50
N ASP A 113 2.58 0.07 39.17
CA ASP A 113 3.60 0.95 38.58
C ASP A 113 3.22 1.38 37.18
N SER A 114 3.46 2.66 36.93
CA SER A 114 3.10 3.36 35.70
C SER A 114 4.27 3.28 34.72
N GLU A 115 4.17 2.44 33.70
CA GLU A 115 4.98 2.59 32.49
C GLU A 115 4.10 2.57 31.26
N SER A 116 3.95 3.75 30.66
CA SER A 116 3.33 3.96 29.36
C SER A 116 4.17 3.29 28.27
N GLN A 117 3.97 1.98 28.06
CA GLN A 117 4.49 1.27 26.91
C GLN A 117 3.65 1.66 25.69
N THR A 118 4.24 2.45 24.80
CA THR A 118 3.76 2.54 23.42
C THR A 118 3.89 1.16 22.80
N LEU A 119 2.80 0.40 22.74
CA LEU A 119 2.73 -0.87 22.02
C LEU A 119 2.93 -0.59 20.53
N ASP A 120 4.18 -0.68 20.07
CA ASP A 120 4.51 -0.70 18.66
C ASP A 120 3.78 -1.89 18.03
N LYS A 121 2.83 -1.59 17.14
CA LYS A 121 2.08 -2.62 16.41
C LYS A 121 3.01 -3.24 15.38
N VAL A 122 3.65 -4.35 15.75
CA VAL A 122 4.51 -5.14 14.86
C VAL A 122 3.67 -6.08 14.00
N TYR A 123 3.96 -6.13 12.70
CA TYR A 123 3.33 -7.09 11.79
C TYR A 123 3.70 -8.54 12.18
N GLN A 124 2.71 -9.43 12.18
CA GLN A 124 2.96 -10.85 12.39
C GLN A 124 3.80 -11.40 11.23
N MET A 125 4.91 -12.08 11.55
CA MET A 125 5.86 -12.68 10.61
C MET A 125 6.38 -14.01 11.18
N LYS A 126 5.48 -14.97 11.42
CA LYS A 126 5.70 -16.26 12.09
C LYS A 126 5.43 -17.49 11.21
N SER A 127 4.67 -17.38 10.11
CA SER A 127 4.39 -18.48 9.17
C SER A 127 5.62 -19.03 8.45
N LYS A 128 5.59 -20.31 8.09
CA LYS A 128 6.62 -20.98 7.28
C LYS A 128 5.93 -21.78 6.16
N PRO A 129 6.05 -21.36 4.89
CA PRO A 129 6.77 -20.18 4.41
C PRO A 129 6.14 -18.87 4.91
N ARG A 130 6.94 -17.80 5.02
CA ARG A 130 6.44 -16.45 5.38
C ARG A 130 5.45 -15.92 4.35
N GLY A 131 5.65 -16.31 3.09
CA GLY A 131 4.86 -15.92 1.96
C GLY A 131 5.57 -16.15 0.64
N TYR A 132 4.91 -15.84 -0.46
CA TYR A 132 5.54 -15.81 -1.77
C TYR A 132 6.39 -14.55 -1.97
N CYS A 133 7.52 -14.72 -2.66
CA CYS A 133 8.32 -13.64 -3.21
C CYS A 133 8.40 -13.80 -4.73
N LEU A 134 7.66 -12.98 -5.46
CA LEU A 134 7.72 -12.95 -6.92
C LEU A 134 8.94 -12.15 -7.35
N ILE A 135 9.72 -12.68 -8.29
CA ILE A 135 10.86 -11.96 -8.88
C ILE A 135 10.63 -11.94 -10.39
N ILE A 136 10.12 -10.81 -10.90
CA ILE A 136 9.96 -10.56 -12.33
C ILE A 136 11.25 -9.91 -12.83
N ASN A 137 12.01 -10.65 -13.63
CA ASN A 137 13.35 -10.28 -14.06
C ASN A 137 13.41 -10.11 -15.59
N ASN A 138 13.27 -8.86 -16.04
CA ASN A 138 13.29 -8.52 -17.46
C ASN A 138 14.71 -8.09 -17.87
N HIS A 139 15.32 -8.89 -18.75
CA HIS A 139 16.63 -8.68 -19.33
C HIS A 139 16.54 -8.24 -20.80
N ASN A 140 15.79 -8.99 -21.62
CA ASN A 140 15.77 -8.85 -23.07
C ASN A 140 14.64 -7.94 -23.56
N PHE A 141 15.01 -6.81 -24.17
CA PHE A 141 14.07 -5.82 -24.72
C PHE A 141 14.13 -5.73 -26.25
N ALA A 142 14.52 -6.82 -26.93
CA ALA A 142 14.55 -6.86 -28.39
C ALA A 142 13.18 -6.56 -29.02
N LYS A 143 12.09 -7.08 -28.42
CA LYS A 143 10.72 -6.82 -28.89
C LYS A 143 10.34 -5.34 -28.72
N ALA A 144 10.73 -4.71 -27.61
CA ALA A 144 10.52 -3.29 -27.39
C ALA A 144 11.24 -2.44 -28.46
N ARG A 145 12.49 -2.77 -28.79
CA ARG A 145 13.27 -2.09 -29.84
C ARG A 145 12.61 -2.18 -31.22
N GLU A 146 12.01 -3.33 -31.53
CA GLU A 146 11.36 -3.59 -32.81
C GLU A 146 9.97 -2.92 -32.91
N LYS A 147 9.16 -3.04 -31.86
CA LYS A 147 7.73 -2.68 -31.89
C LYS A 147 7.43 -1.24 -31.50
N VAL A 148 8.27 -0.63 -30.68
CA VAL A 148 7.99 0.68 -30.09
C VAL A 148 9.04 1.68 -30.60
N PRO A 149 8.69 2.58 -31.54
CA PRO A 149 9.65 3.48 -32.16
C PRO A 149 10.45 4.33 -31.18
N LYS A 150 9.82 4.81 -30.09
CA LYS A 150 10.51 5.60 -29.05
C LYS A 150 11.52 4.79 -28.22
N LEU A 151 11.43 3.46 -28.24
CA LEU A 151 12.31 2.56 -27.48
C LEU A 151 13.35 1.87 -28.38
N HIS A 152 13.56 2.32 -29.61
CA HIS A 152 14.50 1.70 -30.55
C HIS A 152 15.93 1.55 -30.02
N SER A 153 16.34 2.43 -29.09
CA SER A 153 17.68 2.43 -28.46
C SER A 153 17.70 1.81 -27.06
N ILE A 154 16.61 1.22 -26.58
CA ILE A 154 16.57 0.62 -25.24
C ILE A 154 17.52 -0.59 -25.19
N ARG A 155 18.41 -0.60 -24.19
CA ARG A 155 19.42 -1.66 -24.04
C ARG A 155 18.88 -2.82 -23.22
N ASP A 156 19.42 -4.00 -23.43
CA ASP A 156 19.16 -5.14 -22.55
C ASP A 156 19.80 -4.90 -21.17
N ARG A 157 19.13 -5.37 -20.10
CA ARG A 157 19.54 -5.09 -18.70
C ARG A 157 20.63 -6.06 -18.22
N ASN A 158 21.78 -6.02 -18.89
CA ASN A 158 22.93 -6.85 -18.52
C ASN A 158 23.30 -6.65 -17.05
N GLY A 159 23.43 -7.75 -16.30
CA GLY A 159 23.67 -7.74 -14.86
C GLY A 159 22.45 -8.00 -13.99
N THR A 160 21.22 -7.94 -14.53
CA THR A 160 19.98 -8.15 -13.73
C THR A 160 19.88 -9.54 -13.08
N HIS A 161 20.59 -10.54 -13.60
CA HIS A 161 20.66 -11.87 -12.99
C HIS A 161 21.38 -11.85 -11.63
N LEU A 162 22.30 -10.90 -11.40
CA LEU A 162 22.97 -10.72 -10.12
C LEU A 162 22.00 -10.20 -9.07
N ASP A 163 21.18 -9.19 -9.44
CA ASP A 163 20.11 -8.67 -8.57
C ASP A 163 19.09 -9.77 -8.25
N ALA A 164 18.64 -10.52 -9.26
CA ALA A 164 17.71 -11.63 -9.06
C ALA A 164 18.28 -12.72 -8.14
N GLY A 165 19.57 -13.06 -8.28
CA GLY A 165 20.25 -14.02 -7.41
C GLY A 165 20.40 -13.52 -5.98
N ALA A 166 20.73 -12.24 -5.79
CA ALA A 166 20.83 -11.61 -4.47
C ALA A 166 19.47 -11.57 -3.76
N LEU A 167 18.39 -11.19 -4.47
CA LEU A 167 17.03 -11.20 -3.93
C LEU A 167 16.58 -12.62 -3.57
N THR A 168 16.86 -13.61 -4.42
CA THR A 168 16.56 -15.01 -4.16
C THR A 168 17.22 -15.47 -2.86
N THR A 169 18.54 -15.28 -2.74
CA THR A 169 19.31 -15.67 -1.55
C THR A 169 18.76 -14.99 -0.29
N THR A 170 18.56 -13.67 -0.36
CA THR A 170 18.09 -12.87 0.78
C THR A 170 16.70 -13.32 1.26
N PHE A 171 15.75 -13.51 0.34
CA PHE A 171 14.39 -13.85 0.72
C PHE A 171 14.21 -15.34 1.09
N GLU A 172 15.04 -16.24 0.56
CA GLU A 172 15.12 -17.62 1.04
C GLU A 172 15.62 -17.69 2.49
N GLU A 173 16.67 -16.92 2.82
CA GLU A 173 17.16 -16.80 4.20
C GLU A 173 16.08 -16.25 5.15
N LEU A 174 15.23 -15.36 4.64
CA LEU A 174 14.05 -14.83 5.35
C LEU A 174 12.83 -15.77 5.32
N HIS A 175 12.98 -17.00 4.83
CA HIS A 175 11.95 -18.04 4.77
C HIS A 175 10.75 -17.73 3.86
N PHE A 176 10.97 -16.98 2.78
CA PHE A 176 9.99 -16.83 1.71
C PHE A 176 10.12 -17.96 0.68
N GLU A 177 9.02 -18.22 -0.02
CA GLU A 177 8.99 -19.10 -1.18
C GLU A 177 9.19 -18.28 -2.46
N ILE A 178 10.33 -18.47 -3.12
CA ILE A 178 10.71 -17.67 -4.30
C ILE A 178 10.01 -18.18 -5.56
N LYS A 179 9.50 -17.24 -6.37
CA LYS A 179 8.82 -17.49 -7.63
C LYS A 179 9.42 -16.61 -8.74
N PRO A 180 10.49 -17.08 -9.40
CA PRO A 180 11.15 -16.31 -10.45
C PRO A 180 10.40 -16.39 -11.78
N HIS A 181 10.32 -15.26 -12.48
CA HIS A 181 9.73 -15.12 -13.81
C HIS A 181 10.65 -14.26 -14.67
N ASN A 182 11.13 -14.78 -15.80
CA ASN A 182 12.09 -14.07 -16.65
C ASN A 182 11.43 -13.52 -17.92
N ASP A 183 11.90 -12.36 -18.37
CA ASP A 183 11.57 -11.74 -19.67
C ASP A 183 10.07 -11.64 -20.00
N CYS A 184 9.30 -11.13 -19.04
CA CYS A 184 7.84 -11.01 -19.14
C CYS A 184 7.40 -9.76 -19.92
N THR A 185 6.43 -9.93 -20.82
CA THR A 185 5.66 -8.82 -21.41
C THR A 185 4.69 -8.24 -20.38
N VAL A 186 4.11 -7.06 -20.67
CA VAL A 186 3.11 -6.47 -19.77
C VAL A 186 1.93 -7.40 -19.51
N GLU A 187 1.41 -8.04 -20.56
CA GLU A 187 0.33 -9.01 -20.46
C GLU A 187 0.69 -10.18 -19.51
N GLN A 188 1.87 -10.75 -19.68
CA GLN A 188 2.36 -11.83 -18.81
C GLN A 188 2.54 -11.38 -17.36
N ILE A 189 3.01 -10.14 -17.14
CA ILE A 189 3.10 -9.57 -15.79
C ILE A 189 1.72 -9.53 -15.14
N TYR A 190 0.69 -9.02 -15.84
CA TYR A 190 -0.67 -9.00 -15.31
C TYR A 190 -1.23 -10.39 -15.06
N GLU A 191 -0.99 -11.36 -15.94
CA GLU A 191 -1.41 -12.76 -15.73
C GLU A 191 -0.76 -13.37 -14.49
N ILE A 192 0.55 -13.18 -14.31
CA ILE A 192 1.28 -13.65 -13.11
C ILE A 192 0.66 -13.02 -11.86
N LEU A 193 0.52 -11.69 -11.83
CA LEU A 193 -0.09 -11.03 -10.68
C LEU A 193 -1.53 -11.50 -10.42
N LYS A 194 -2.29 -11.79 -11.48
CA LYS A 194 -3.65 -12.29 -11.37
C LYS A 194 -3.72 -13.69 -10.75
N ILE A 195 -2.79 -14.58 -11.12
CA ILE A 195 -2.68 -15.92 -10.52
C ILE A 195 -2.44 -15.78 -9.00
N TYR A 196 -1.47 -14.97 -8.60
CA TYR A 196 -1.17 -14.79 -7.17
C TYR A 196 -2.25 -14.00 -6.44
N GLN A 197 -2.97 -13.10 -7.09
CA GLN A 197 -4.14 -12.44 -6.49
C GLN A 197 -5.23 -13.46 -6.12
N LEU A 198 -5.45 -14.48 -6.95
CA LEU A 198 -6.49 -15.49 -6.76
C LEU A 198 -6.07 -16.66 -5.87
N MET A 199 -4.78 -16.76 -5.52
CA MET A 199 -4.28 -17.78 -4.61
C MET A 199 -4.75 -17.54 -3.17
N ASP A 200 -4.85 -18.63 -2.40
CA ASP A 200 -5.08 -18.57 -0.97
C ASP A 200 -3.77 -18.22 -0.24
N HIS A 201 -3.80 -17.13 0.54
CA HIS A 201 -2.68 -16.67 1.36
C HIS A 201 -2.98 -16.75 2.87
N SER A 202 -4.03 -17.47 3.28
CA SER A 202 -4.45 -17.57 4.68
C SER A 202 -3.35 -18.07 5.62
N ASN A 203 -2.48 -18.94 5.11
CA ASN A 203 -1.35 -19.51 5.86
C ASN A 203 -0.05 -18.71 5.71
N MET A 204 -0.10 -17.51 5.12
CA MET A 204 1.07 -16.68 4.82
C MET A 204 0.94 -15.32 5.48
N ASP A 205 2.05 -14.83 6.03
CA ASP A 205 2.08 -13.58 6.79
C ASP A 205 2.51 -12.39 5.92
N CYS A 206 3.22 -12.65 4.83
CA CYS A 206 3.74 -11.63 3.92
C CYS A 206 3.55 -12.03 2.45
N PHE A 207 3.76 -11.07 1.55
CA PHE A 207 3.77 -11.26 0.10
C PHE A 207 4.68 -10.18 -0.46
N ILE A 208 5.63 -10.58 -1.30
CA ILE A 208 6.62 -9.69 -1.89
C ILE A 208 6.57 -9.85 -3.41
N CYS A 209 6.69 -8.74 -4.13
CA CYS A 209 6.82 -8.74 -5.58
C CYS A 209 7.92 -7.76 -5.98
N CYS A 210 9.03 -8.31 -6.46
CA CYS A 210 10.17 -7.58 -6.99
C CYS A 210 10.07 -7.54 -8.51
N ILE A 211 10.17 -6.34 -9.09
CA ILE A 211 10.11 -6.16 -10.55
C ILE A 211 11.39 -5.47 -11.01
N LEU A 212 12.23 -6.21 -11.72
CA LEU A 212 13.50 -5.76 -12.28
C LEU A 212 13.29 -5.50 -13.78
N SER A 213 12.98 -4.26 -14.14
CA SER A 213 12.72 -3.87 -15.52
C SER A 213 13.15 -2.43 -15.79
N HIS A 214 13.10 -2.01 -17.05
CA HIS A 214 13.12 -0.58 -17.38
C HIS A 214 11.81 0.06 -16.95
N GLY A 215 11.83 1.37 -16.74
CA GLY A 215 10.64 2.14 -16.40
C GLY A 215 10.83 3.62 -16.70
N ASP A 216 9.73 4.35 -16.59
CA ASP A 216 9.67 5.80 -16.66
C ASP A 216 8.78 6.27 -15.49
N LYS A 217 8.51 7.57 -15.38
CA LYS A 217 7.74 8.15 -14.28
C LYS A 217 6.37 7.48 -14.13
N GLY A 218 6.23 6.68 -13.07
CA GLY A 218 4.98 6.02 -12.71
C GLY A 218 4.68 4.72 -13.45
N ILE A 219 5.58 4.24 -14.32
CA ILE A 219 5.37 3.04 -15.15
C ILE A 219 6.59 2.12 -15.14
N ILE A 220 6.35 0.84 -15.45
CA ILE A 220 7.38 -0.10 -15.86
C ILE A 220 7.15 -0.52 -17.31
N TYR A 221 8.20 -0.99 -17.96
CA TYR A 221 8.11 -1.61 -19.28
C TYR A 221 8.08 -3.13 -19.17
N GLY A 222 7.24 -3.77 -19.99
CA GLY A 222 7.42 -5.19 -20.33
C GLY A 222 8.54 -5.37 -21.36
N THR A 223 8.98 -6.60 -21.61
CA THR A 223 9.98 -6.89 -22.65
C THR A 223 9.51 -6.53 -24.07
N ASP A 224 8.20 -6.40 -24.25
CA ASP A 224 7.53 -5.91 -25.46
C ASP A 224 7.52 -4.39 -25.61
N GLY A 225 7.99 -3.64 -24.60
CA GLY A 225 8.03 -2.18 -24.60
C GLY A 225 6.69 -1.52 -24.28
N GLN A 226 5.67 -2.31 -23.95
CA GLN A 226 4.40 -1.80 -23.46
C GLN A 226 4.57 -1.30 -22.02
N GLU A 227 3.72 -0.36 -21.63
CA GLU A 227 3.77 0.30 -20.32
C GLU A 227 2.77 -0.36 -19.38
N ALA A 228 3.21 -0.65 -18.16
CA ALA A 228 2.35 -1.05 -17.05
C ALA A 228 2.44 0.00 -15.94
N PRO A 229 1.36 0.74 -15.65
CA PRO A 229 1.34 1.68 -14.53
C PRO A 229 1.57 0.96 -13.21
N ILE A 230 2.48 1.51 -12.41
CA ILE A 230 2.84 0.96 -11.09
C ILE A 230 1.59 0.82 -10.22
N TYR A 231 0.71 1.83 -10.27
CA TYR A 231 -0.56 1.83 -9.55
C TYR A 231 -1.43 0.63 -9.91
N GLU A 232 -1.51 0.25 -11.19
CA GLU A 232 -2.33 -0.89 -11.59
C GLU A 232 -1.80 -2.20 -11.02
N LEU A 233 -0.48 -2.39 -11.05
CA LEU A 233 0.20 -3.57 -10.50
C LEU A 233 -0.01 -3.69 -8.99
N THR A 234 0.17 -2.59 -8.25
CA THR A 234 -0.03 -2.59 -6.80
C THR A 234 -1.51 -2.72 -6.42
N SER A 235 -2.42 -2.12 -7.20
CA SER A 235 -3.85 -2.17 -6.94
C SER A 235 -4.43 -3.59 -6.93
N GLN A 236 -3.80 -4.55 -7.62
CA GLN A 236 -4.24 -5.95 -7.66
C GLN A 236 -4.22 -6.61 -6.28
N PHE A 237 -3.38 -6.13 -5.36
CA PHE A 237 -3.21 -6.69 -4.02
C PHE A 237 -3.86 -5.84 -2.92
N THR A 238 -4.82 -4.98 -3.28
CA THR A 238 -5.66 -4.28 -2.29
C THR A 238 -6.55 -5.27 -1.54
N GLY A 239 -6.90 -4.99 -0.28
CA GLY A 239 -7.70 -5.90 0.56
C GLY A 239 -9.10 -6.23 0.02
N LEU A 240 -9.60 -5.50 -0.98
CA LEU A 240 -10.83 -5.83 -1.72
C LEU A 240 -10.60 -6.88 -2.81
N LYS A 241 -9.45 -6.81 -3.47
CA LYS A 241 -9.08 -7.66 -4.61
C LYS A 241 -8.34 -8.92 -4.18
N CYS A 242 -7.70 -8.88 -3.03
CA CYS A 242 -7.06 -10.01 -2.36
C CYS A 242 -7.41 -9.93 -0.85
N PRO A 243 -8.50 -10.58 -0.39
CA PRO A 243 -8.97 -10.48 1.00
C PRO A 243 -7.89 -10.83 2.03
N PHE A 244 -6.95 -11.69 1.65
CA PHE A 244 -5.85 -12.20 2.47
C PHE A 244 -4.60 -11.29 2.50
N SER A 245 -4.57 -10.17 1.75
CA SER A 245 -3.43 -9.22 1.72
C SER A 245 -3.59 -8.02 2.65
N CYS A 246 -4.64 -8.00 3.48
CA CYS A 246 -5.02 -6.87 4.35
C CYS A 246 -3.88 -6.31 5.22
N TRP A 247 -2.80 -7.06 5.48
CA TRP A 247 -1.72 -6.67 6.38
C TRP A 247 -0.29 -6.75 5.83
N LYS A 248 -0.07 -6.76 4.50
CA LYS A 248 1.25 -7.12 3.94
C LYS A 248 2.03 -5.92 3.40
N THR A 249 3.25 -5.72 3.90
CA THR A 249 4.22 -4.72 3.43
C THR A 249 4.58 -4.97 1.97
N GLN A 250 4.11 -4.11 1.07
CA GLN A 250 4.39 -4.20 -0.36
C GLN A 250 5.68 -3.42 -0.68
N SER A 251 6.82 -4.10 -0.65
CA SER A 251 8.10 -3.53 -1.07
C SER A 251 8.29 -3.75 -2.57
N VAL A 252 8.00 -2.72 -3.38
CA VAL A 252 8.36 -2.72 -4.80
C VAL A 252 9.71 -2.03 -4.94
N PHE A 253 10.75 -2.80 -5.25
CA PHE A 253 12.08 -2.27 -5.56
C PHE A 253 12.16 -1.95 -7.06
N TYR A 254 12.42 -0.69 -7.39
CA TYR A 254 12.73 -0.24 -8.73
C TYR A 254 14.25 -0.14 -8.90
N SER A 255 14.84 -0.95 -9.78
CA SER A 255 16.16 -0.67 -10.35
C SER A 255 16.02 -0.27 -11.82
N GLY A 256 15.58 0.98 -12.03
CA GLY A 256 15.50 1.62 -13.35
C GLY A 256 16.27 2.94 -13.33
N LEU A 257 17.33 3.03 -14.12
CA LEU A 257 18.13 4.25 -14.29
C LEU A 257 17.23 5.38 -14.84
N SER A 258 16.96 6.37 -13.99
CA SER A 258 16.57 7.71 -14.44
C SER A 258 17.80 8.36 -15.07
N GLY A 259 17.78 8.59 -16.39
CA GLY A 259 18.76 9.47 -17.03
C GLY A 259 19.05 9.12 -18.50
N GLY A 260 18.57 9.98 -19.41
CA GLY A 260 18.90 9.98 -20.83
C GLY A 260 17.85 10.68 -21.67
#